data_AF-A0A0F4INY3-F1
#
_entry.id   AF-A0A0F4INY3-F1
#
_cell.length_a   1.000
_cell.length_b   1.000
_cell.length_c   1.000
_cell.angle_alpha   90.00
_cell.angle_beta   90.00
_cell.angle_gamma   90.00
#
_symmetry.space_group_name_H-M   'P 1'
#
loop_
_entity.id
_entity.type
_entity.pdbx_description
1 polymer ?
#
loop_
_entity_poly.entity_id
_entity_poly.type
_entity_poly.pdbx_seq_one_letter_code
_entity_poly.pdbx_strand_id
1 'polypeptide(L)'
;MEENLQTGRKLRPVDLARAHGLSTQAVRNYEEAGVLPPAARGENGYRAYTPGHALALAAFLALVPGHGHATATAVMRAVNRGACDEAFRLID
;
A
#
# COMPACT_ATOMS: atom_id res chain seq x y z
N MET A 1 7.24 -21.37 -16.45
CA MET A 1 7.06 -20.72 -15.13
C MET A 1 7.85 -19.43 -15.20
N GLU A 2 7.18 -18.36 -15.61
CA GLU A 2 7.79 -17.04 -15.76
C GLU A 2 7.86 -16.40 -14.38
N GLU A 3 9.05 -16.47 -13.77
CA GLU A 3 9.36 -15.72 -12.57
C GLU A 3 9.33 -14.24 -12.95
N ASN A 4 8.23 -13.57 -12.61
CA ASN A 4 7.99 -12.18 -12.98
C ASN A 4 9.05 -11.30 -12.29
N LEU A 5 10.11 -10.95 -13.01
CA LEU A 5 11.27 -10.18 -12.55
C LEU A 5 10.90 -8.82 -11.93
N GLN A 6 9.64 -8.36 -12.09
CA GLN A 6 9.09 -7.18 -11.43
C GLN A 6 8.74 -7.41 -9.94
N THR A 7 8.57 -8.66 -9.48
CA THR A 7 8.28 -9.02 -8.07
C THR A 7 9.54 -9.08 -7.20
N GLY A 8 10.74 -9.13 -7.79
CA GLY A 8 11.98 -9.42 -7.08
C GLY A 8 12.59 -8.27 -6.28
N ARG A 9 12.20 -7.01 -6.52
CA ARG A 9 12.81 -5.87 -5.83
C ARG A 9 12.16 -5.63 -4.48
N LYS A 10 12.72 -6.25 -3.44
CA LYS A 10 12.38 -5.97 -2.04
C LYS A 10 12.73 -4.51 -1.71
N LEU A 11 11.72 -3.75 -1.31
CA LEU A 11 11.85 -2.37 -0.84
C LEU A 11 11.83 -2.36 0.68
N ARG A 12 12.63 -1.49 1.29
CA ARG A 12 12.58 -1.24 2.73
C ARG A 12 11.53 -0.17 3.01
N PRO A 13 10.99 -0.09 4.24
CA PRO A 13 10.04 0.97 4.60
C PRO A 13 10.52 2.39 4.25
N VAL A 14 11.82 2.65 4.37
CA VAL A 14 12.42 3.96 4.05
C VAL A 14 12.35 4.30 2.56
N ASP A 15 12.38 3.29 1.70
CA ASP A 15 12.36 3.48 0.25
C ASP A 15 10.94 3.92 -0.18
N LEU A 16 9.87 3.36 0.42
CA LEU A 16 8.49 3.80 0.23
C LEU A 16 8.26 5.21 0.78
N ALA A 17 8.78 5.47 1.99
CA ALA A 17 8.56 6.71 2.69
C ALA A 17 9.18 7.91 1.94
N ARG A 18 10.42 7.76 1.47
CA ARG A 18 11.17 8.82 0.77
C ARG A 18 10.50 9.30 -0.51
N ALA A 19 9.84 8.41 -1.26
CA ALA A 19 9.16 8.77 -2.51
C ALA A 19 8.05 9.81 -2.31
N HIS A 20 7.50 9.92 -1.10
CA HIS A 20 6.37 10.78 -0.77
C HIS A 20 6.64 11.72 0.41
N GLY A 21 7.91 11.88 0.83
CA GLY A 21 8.26 12.73 1.98
C GLY A 21 7.68 12.26 3.32
N LEU A 22 7.35 10.97 3.44
CA LEU A 22 6.76 10.37 4.63
C LEU A 22 7.83 9.85 5.59
N SER A 23 7.41 9.59 6.83
CA SER A 23 8.22 8.81 7.77
C SER A 23 8.05 7.30 7.51
N THR A 24 9.05 6.50 7.92
CA THR A 24 8.93 5.04 7.89
C THR A 24 7.79 4.52 8.77
N GLN A 25 7.46 5.25 9.84
CA GLN A 25 6.35 4.91 10.72
C GLN A 25 4.99 5.18 10.04
N ALA A 26 4.86 6.24 9.24
CA ALA A 26 3.63 6.48 8.47
C ALA A 26 3.33 5.31 7.51
N VAL A 27 4.35 4.77 6.84
CA VAL A 27 4.20 3.57 5.99
C VAL A 27 3.68 2.37 6.79
N ARG A 28 4.20 2.16 8.00
CA ARG A 28 3.75 1.06 8.88
C ARG A 28 2.32 1.29 9.37
N ASN A 29 1.96 2.53 9.72
CA ASN A 29 0.61 2.88 10.13
C ASN A 29 -0.39 2.61 8.98
N TYR A 30 -0.02 2.90 7.74
CA TYR A 30 -0.85 2.61 6.57
C TYR A 30 -0.97 1.11 6.29
N GLU A 31 0.08 0.33 6.51
CA GLU A 31 -0.02 -1.12 6.47
C GLU A 31 -0.95 -1.67 7.56
N GLU A 32 -0.79 -1.22 8.81
CA GLU A 32 -1.67 -1.62 9.93
C GLU A 32 -3.11 -1.18 9.71
N ALA A 33 -3.31 -0.03 9.08
CA ALA A 33 -4.62 0.44 8.66
C ALA A 33 -5.16 -0.32 7.44
N GLY A 34 -4.43 -1.25 6.83
CA GLY A 34 -4.88 -2.03 5.66
C GLY A 34 -4.93 -1.23 4.35
N VAL A 35 -4.31 -0.05 4.32
CA VAL A 35 -4.11 0.75 3.10
C VAL A 35 -3.10 0.06 2.19
N LEU A 36 -2.03 -0.48 2.77
CA LEU A 36 -1.10 -1.34 2.07
C LEU A 36 -1.48 -2.81 2.31
N PRO A 37 -1.27 -3.71 1.34
CA PRO A 37 -1.37 -5.14 1.61
C PRO A 37 -0.35 -5.55 2.69
N PRO A 38 -0.61 -6.64 3.44
CA PRO A 38 0.33 -7.12 4.45
C PRO A 38 1.70 -7.43 3.84
N ALA A 39 2.75 -6.83 4.39
CA ALA A 39 4.11 -7.07 3.93
C ALA A 39 4.60 -8.45 4.43
N ALA A 40 5.23 -9.20 3.53
CA ALA A 40 5.95 -10.40 3.92
C ALA A 40 7.11 -10.04 4.86
N ARG A 41 7.50 -10.98 5.72
CA ARG A 41 8.73 -10.84 6.53
C ARG A 41 9.89 -11.53 5.82
N GLY A 42 11.04 -10.87 5.76
CA GLY A 42 12.28 -11.49 5.30
C GLY A 42 12.87 -12.44 6.34
N GLU A 43 13.96 -13.13 5.98
CA GLU A 43 14.67 -14.08 6.85
C GLU A 43 15.19 -13.44 8.15
N ASN A 44 15.48 -12.14 8.10
CA ASN A 44 15.88 -11.32 9.25
C ASN A 44 14.71 -10.77 10.08
N GLY A 45 13.46 -11.17 9.76
CA GLY A 45 12.25 -10.76 10.46
C GLY A 45 11.73 -9.35 10.12
N TYR A 46 12.45 -8.56 9.30
CA TYR A 46 11.98 -7.24 8.88
C TYR A 46 10.92 -7.33 7.77
N ARG A 47 10.03 -6.33 7.72
CA ARG A 47 9.03 -6.16 6.66
C ARG A 47 9.72 -5.95 5.31
N ALA A 48 9.35 -6.74 4.32
CA ALA A 48 9.79 -6.63 2.95
C ALA A 48 8.62 -6.13 2.08
N TYR A 49 8.76 -4.91 1.56
CA TYR A 49 7.79 -4.34 0.65
C TYR A 49 8.13 -4.69 -0.80
N THR A 50 7.15 -4.56 -1.67
CA THR A 50 7.26 -4.83 -3.11
C THR A 50 6.83 -3.58 -3.89
N PRO A 51 7.07 -3.53 -5.22
CA PRO A 51 6.52 -2.45 -6.05
C PRO A 51 5.00 -2.29 -5.94
N GLY A 52 4.26 -3.38 -5.68
CA GLY A 52 2.81 -3.32 -5.42
C GLY A 52 2.45 -2.50 -4.17
N HIS A 53 3.29 -2.52 -3.13
CA HIS A 53 3.07 -1.67 -1.96
C HIS A 53 3.33 -0.19 -2.27
N ALA A 54 4.33 0.11 -3.12
CA ALA A 54 4.56 1.47 -3.57
C ALA A 54 3.37 1.99 -4.41
N LEU A 55 2.80 1.14 -5.28
CA LEU A 55 1.61 1.49 -6.05
C LEU A 55 0.39 1.72 -5.14
N ALA A 56 0.16 0.86 -4.15
CA ALA A 56 -0.93 1.03 -3.19
C ALA A 56 -0.78 2.35 -2.39
N LEU A 57 0.43 2.69 -1.96
CA LEU A 57 0.71 3.94 -1.27
C LEU A 57 0.44 5.16 -2.16
N ALA A 58 0.91 5.13 -3.40
CA ALA A 58 0.66 6.20 -4.36
C ALA A 58 -0.84 6.39 -4.65
N ALA A 59 -1.58 5.29 -4.85
CA ALA A 59 -3.03 5.33 -5.07
C ALA A 59 -3.77 5.94 -3.87
N PHE A 60 -3.41 5.51 -2.64
CA PHE A 60 -3.96 6.09 -1.43
C PHE A 60 -3.73 7.61 -1.35
N LEU A 61 -2.50 8.06 -1.54
CA LEU A 61 -2.15 9.48 -1.45
C LEU A 61 -2.83 10.32 -2.56
N ALA A 62 -3.10 9.74 -3.72
CA ALA A 62 -3.84 10.39 -4.80
C ALA A 62 -5.35 10.50 -4.49
N LEU A 63 -5.93 9.57 -3.74
CA LEU A 63 -7.33 9.61 -3.31
C LEU A 63 -7.58 10.62 -2.19
N VAL A 64 -6.60 10.84 -1.30
CA VAL A 64 -6.76 11.66 -0.09
C VAL A 64 -7.26 13.08 -0.37
N PRO A 65 -6.74 13.84 -1.36
CA PRO A 65 -7.22 15.20 -1.64
C PRO A 65 -8.68 15.27 -2.10
N GLY A 66 -9.17 14.22 -2.79
CA GLY A 66 -10.53 14.19 -3.35
C GLY A 66 -11.57 13.57 -2.41
N HIS A 67 -11.17 12.61 -1.57
CA HIS A 67 -12.10 11.80 -0.79
C HIS A 67 -11.84 11.84 0.72
N GLY A 68 -10.75 12.47 1.16
CA GLY A 68 -10.33 12.47 2.55
C GLY A 68 -9.73 11.13 3.00
N HIS A 69 -9.12 11.15 4.18
CA HIS A 69 -8.33 10.03 4.69
C HIS A 69 -9.16 8.77 4.98
N ALA A 70 -10.36 8.95 5.54
CA ALA A 70 -11.24 7.85 5.94
C ALA A 70 -11.74 7.07 4.72
N THR A 71 -12.27 7.76 3.72
CA THR A 71 -12.77 7.15 2.48
C THR A 71 -11.64 6.53 1.68
N ALA A 72 -10.49 7.23 1.53
CA ALA A 72 -9.32 6.65 0.86
C ALA A 72 -8.84 5.35 1.54
N THR A 73 -8.90 5.29 2.88
CA THR A 73 -8.58 4.06 3.63
C THR A 73 -9.58 2.95 3.34
N ALA A 74 -10.88 3.26 3.33
CA ALA A 74 -11.94 2.29 3.04
C ALA A 74 -11.82 1.72 1.62
N VAL A 75 -11.56 2.59 0.63
CA VAL A 75 -11.33 2.19 -0.77
C VAL A 75 -10.15 1.24 -0.87
N MET A 76 -8.98 1.62 -0.32
CA MET A 76 -7.79 0.78 -0.40
C MET A 76 -7.95 -0.56 0.31
N ARG A 77 -8.67 -0.57 1.45
CA ARG A 77 -9.04 -1.82 2.13
C ARG A 77 -9.90 -2.74 1.26
N ALA A 78 -10.91 -2.19 0.58
CA ALA A 78 -11.77 -2.95 -0.32
C ALA A 78 -10.97 -3.52 -1.51
N VAL A 79 -10.15 -2.68 -2.14
CA VAL A 79 -9.24 -3.08 -3.24
C VAL A 79 -8.31 -4.21 -2.81
N ASN A 80 -7.64 -4.08 -1.64
CA ASN A 80 -6.71 -5.09 -1.14
C ASN A 80 -7.39 -6.43 -0.79
N ARG A 81 -8.71 -6.44 -0.58
CA ARG A 81 -9.53 -7.66 -0.39
C ARG A 81 -10.12 -8.22 -1.69
N GLY A 82 -9.91 -7.55 -2.82
CA GLY A 82 -10.56 -7.90 -4.10
C GLY A 82 -12.04 -7.52 -4.18
N ALA A 83 -12.54 -6.67 -3.28
CA ALA A 83 -13.93 -6.23 -3.24
C ALA A 83 -14.14 -4.96 -4.09
N CYS A 84 -13.91 -5.05 -5.40
CA CYS A 84 -13.95 -3.89 -6.29
C CYS A 84 -15.30 -3.16 -6.31
N ASP A 85 -16.42 -3.89 -6.23
CA ASP A 85 -17.77 -3.27 -6.19
C ASP A 85 -18.01 -2.46 -4.91
N GLU A 86 -17.39 -2.83 -3.79
CA GLU A 86 -17.38 -2.03 -2.56
C GLU A 86 -16.53 -0.77 -2.77
N ALA A 87 -15.36 -0.91 -3.38
CA ALA A 87 -14.47 0.22 -3.65
C ALA A 87 -15.13 1.28 -4.56
N PHE A 88 -15.81 0.86 -5.63
CA PHE A 88 -16.48 1.79 -6.54
C PHE A 88 -17.64 2.54 -5.87
N ARG A 89 -18.43 1.88 -5.03
CA ARG A 89 -19.52 2.53 -4.28
C ARG A 89 -19.06 3.61 -3.30
N LEU A 90 -17.79 3.62 -2.91
CA LEU A 90 -17.24 4.61 -1.98
C LEU A 90 -16.80 5.91 -2.68
N ILE A 91 -16.75 5.92 -4.02
CA ILE A 91 -16.31 7.06 -4.84
C ILE A 91 -17.36 7.51 -5.86
N ASP A 92 -18.53 6.89 -5.86
CA ASP A 92 -19.74 7.31 -6.59
C ASP A 92 -20.44 8.45 -5.82
#